data_AF-A0A5A7S3I2-F1
#
_entry.id   AF-A0A5A7S3I2-F1
#
_cell.length_a   1.000
_cell.length_b   1.000
_cell.length_c   1.000
_cell.angle_alpha   90.00
_cell.angle_beta   90.00
_cell.angle_gamma   90.00
#
_symmetry.space_group_name_H-M   'P 1'
#
loop_
_entity.id
_entity.type
_entity.pdbx_description
1 polymer ?
#
loop_
_entity_poly.entity_id
_entity_poly.type
_entity_poly.pdbx_seq_one_letter_code
_entity_poly.pdbx_strand_id
1 'polypeptide(L)'
;MRTSSPAVPFWALVSAAGAPTSLIVGGALAHHLHSGPYDAVSQTLSVLAADSGSRWAMTAGFVITACCHVVTAMGLRVLPPTPRIALALAGVFGLAVAVFRQPVHGSSAMHVWSVAAGLLILGIWPLLAMSRDPSAPAACRVRYTTVATGVLLALLVWLIIETQGGSLLGVAERICVVAQTLWPLAVTASARRHDLALGDNGAVAKRLAATRTQLR
;
A
#
# COMPACT_ATOMS: atom_id res chain seq x y z
N MET A 1 -3.94 17.99 29.02
CA MET A 1 -3.29 18.54 27.80
C MET A 1 -3.59 17.63 26.63
N ARG A 2 -4.40 18.03 25.64
CA ARG A 2 -4.47 17.31 24.36
C ARG A 2 -3.22 17.72 23.59
N THR A 3 -2.23 16.83 23.54
CA THR A 3 -1.14 16.97 22.57
C THR A 3 -1.79 16.98 21.19
N SER A 4 -1.57 18.06 20.44
CA SER A 4 -1.99 18.13 19.04
C SER A 4 -1.42 16.92 18.32
N SER A 5 -2.28 16.03 17.82
CA SER A 5 -1.86 14.88 17.01
C SER A 5 -0.97 15.39 15.87
N PRO A 6 0.21 14.78 15.64
CA PRO A 6 1.12 15.24 14.60
C PRO A 6 0.45 15.09 13.24
N ALA A 7 0.29 16.19 12.50
CA ALA A 7 -0.35 16.17 11.19
C ALA A 7 0.38 15.23 10.22
N VAL A 8 -0.37 14.53 9.35
CA VAL A 8 0.21 13.67 8.32
C VAL A 8 1.05 14.49 7.34
N PRO A 9 2.38 14.27 7.26
CA PRO A 9 3.26 15.09 6.45
C PRO A 9 3.10 14.79 4.95
N PHE A 10 3.47 15.75 4.08
CA PHE A 10 3.25 15.63 2.63
C PHE A 10 4.04 14.48 2.00
N TRP A 11 5.26 14.25 2.49
CA TRP A 11 6.09 13.13 2.04
C TRP A 11 5.45 11.76 2.32
N ALA A 12 4.58 11.63 3.32
CA ALA A 12 3.83 10.40 3.58
C ALA A 12 2.81 10.15 2.47
N LEU A 13 2.14 11.20 1.99
CA LEU A 13 1.21 11.10 0.86
C LEU A 13 1.95 10.77 -0.44
N VAL A 14 3.08 11.42 -0.69
CA VAL A 14 3.91 11.17 -1.88
C VAL A 14 4.42 9.73 -1.90
N SER A 15 4.95 9.24 -0.76
CA SER A 15 5.40 7.85 -0.66
C SER A 15 4.23 6.86 -0.81
N ALA A 16 3.07 7.12 -0.20
CA ALA A 16 1.91 6.26 -0.35
C ALA A 16 1.39 6.20 -1.81
N ALA A 17 1.46 7.32 -2.54
CA ALA A 17 1.11 7.36 -3.97
C ALA A 17 2.19 6.72 -4.86
N GLY A 18 3.45 6.79 -4.44
CA GLY A 18 4.57 6.14 -5.10
C GLY A 18 4.43 4.62 -5.14
N ALA A 19 3.89 3.99 -4.08
CA ALA A 19 3.74 2.54 -4.00
C ALA A 19 3.00 1.89 -5.20
N PRO A 20 1.74 2.25 -5.50
CA PRO A 20 1.04 1.73 -6.68
C PRO A 20 1.68 2.20 -7.99
N THR A 21 2.13 3.45 -8.05
CA THR A 21 2.68 4.06 -9.27
C THR A 21 3.94 3.34 -9.73
N SER A 22 4.89 3.10 -8.82
CA SER A 22 6.15 2.43 -9.12
C SER A 22 5.93 0.98 -9.55
N LEU A 23 4.92 0.30 -9.00
CA LEU A 23 4.59 -1.07 -9.39
C LEU A 23 4.02 -1.13 -10.81
N ILE A 24 3.10 -0.22 -11.13
CA ILE A 24 2.49 -0.14 -12.47
C ILE A 24 3.53 0.27 -13.51
N VAL A 25 4.29 1.33 -13.26
CA VAL A 25 5.30 1.85 -14.19
C VAL A 25 6.45 0.85 -14.35
N GLY A 26 6.93 0.25 -13.26
CA GLY A 26 7.97 -0.77 -13.29
C GLY A 26 7.54 -1.99 -14.10
N GLY A 27 6.30 -2.47 -13.89
CA GLY A 27 5.75 -3.58 -14.66
C GLY A 27 5.56 -3.27 -16.14
N ALA A 28 5.04 -2.09 -16.49
CA ALA A 28 4.89 -1.66 -17.88
C ALA A 28 6.23 -1.51 -18.60
N LEU A 29 7.21 -0.87 -17.94
CA LEU A 29 8.56 -0.71 -18.48
C LEU A 29 9.25 -2.07 -18.65
N ALA A 30 9.16 -2.94 -17.65
CA ALA A 30 9.73 -4.27 -17.73
C ALA A 30 9.08 -5.11 -18.85
N HIS A 31 7.77 -5.02 -19.04
CA HIS A 31 7.07 -5.66 -20.14
C HIS A 31 7.58 -5.19 -21.51
N HIS A 32 7.78 -3.88 -21.69
CA HIS A 32 8.32 -3.33 -22.95
C HIS A 32 9.77 -3.72 -23.23
N LEU A 33 10.57 -3.94 -22.18
CA LEU A 33 11.99 -4.32 -22.30
C LEU A 33 12.18 -5.84 -22.42
N HIS A 34 11.13 -6.64 -22.23
CA HIS A 34 11.23 -8.08 -22.26
C HIS A 34 11.43 -8.59 -23.68
N SER A 35 12.43 -9.45 -23.89
CA SER A 35 12.84 -9.93 -25.21
C SER A 35 12.19 -11.25 -25.63
N GLY A 36 11.59 -11.98 -24.70
CA GLY A 36 10.92 -13.27 -24.93
C GLY A 36 9.40 -13.20 -25.09
N PRO A 37 8.73 -14.33 -25.34
CA PRO A 37 7.28 -14.40 -25.28
C PRO A 37 6.82 -14.16 -23.84
N TYR A 38 6.14 -13.04 -23.62
CA TYR A 38 5.51 -12.69 -22.35
C TYR A 38 4.02 -12.41 -22.53
N ASP A 39 3.20 -13.18 -21.82
CA ASP A 39 1.75 -12.98 -21.74
C ASP A 39 1.37 -12.40 -20.37
N ALA A 40 0.96 -11.13 -20.35
CA ALA A 40 0.55 -10.45 -19.11
C ALA A 40 -0.73 -11.06 -18.48
N VAL A 41 -1.50 -11.85 -19.23
CA VAL A 41 -2.72 -12.49 -18.72
C VAL A 41 -2.37 -13.67 -17.82
N SER A 42 -1.47 -14.54 -18.26
CA SER A 42 -1.10 -15.76 -17.56
C SER A 42 0.20 -15.65 -16.75
N GLN A 43 1.11 -14.71 -17.07
CA GLN A 43 2.40 -14.58 -16.42
C GLN A 43 2.47 -13.39 -15.45
N THR A 44 3.11 -13.64 -14.31
CA THR A 44 3.25 -12.68 -13.22
C THR A 44 4.26 -11.58 -13.52
N LEU A 45 4.22 -10.51 -12.74
CA LEU A 45 5.24 -9.47 -12.65
C LEU A 45 6.57 -10.05 -12.16
N SER A 46 6.56 -11.04 -11.26
CA SER A 46 7.78 -11.71 -10.80
C SER A 46 8.56 -12.39 -11.94
N VAL A 47 7.89 -12.85 -13.00
CA VAL A 47 8.55 -13.37 -14.21
C VAL A 47 9.39 -12.28 -14.90
N LEU A 48 8.88 -11.04 -14.97
CA LEU A 48 9.62 -9.91 -15.55
C LEU A 48 10.88 -9.54 -14.73
N ALA A 49 10.89 -9.87 -13.44
CA ALA A 49 12.07 -9.70 -12.58
C ALA A 49 13.11 -10.84 -12.74
N ALA A 50 12.73 -11.97 -13.34
CA ALA A 50 13.63 -13.11 -13.57
C ALA A 50 14.46 -12.93 -14.86
N ASP A 51 13.85 -12.40 -15.92
CA ASP A 51 14.48 -12.22 -17.23
C ASP A 51 15.55 -11.12 -17.27
N SER A 52 16.69 -11.35 -17.92
CA SER A 52 17.85 -10.45 -17.85
C SER A 52 17.62 -9.08 -18.49
N GLY A 53 16.79 -8.96 -19.52
CA GLY A 53 16.51 -7.69 -20.21
C GLY A 53 15.58 -6.79 -19.41
N SER A 54 14.54 -7.36 -18.79
CA SER A 54 13.52 -6.63 -18.03
C SER A 54 13.77 -6.56 -16.52
N ARG A 55 14.73 -7.35 -15.99
CA ARG A 55 14.97 -7.55 -14.55
C ARG A 55 15.13 -6.26 -13.77
N TRP A 56 15.97 -5.35 -14.26
CA TRP A 56 16.33 -4.15 -13.52
C TRP A 56 15.10 -3.25 -13.31
N ALA A 57 14.26 -3.12 -14.34
CA ALA A 57 13.06 -2.28 -14.31
C ALA A 57 12.03 -2.81 -13.32
N MET A 58 11.75 -4.13 -13.37
CA MET A 58 10.79 -4.74 -12.45
C MET A 58 11.32 -4.77 -11.01
N THR A 59 12.60 -5.09 -10.83
CA THR A 59 13.22 -5.09 -9.49
C THR A 59 13.21 -3.69 -8.89
N ALA A 60 13.48 -2.65 -9.68
CA ALA A 60 13.37 -1.26 -9.23
C ALA A 60 11.93 -0.91 -8.81
N GLY A 61 10.93 -1.33 -9.59
CA GLY A 61 9.51 -1.20 -9.23
C GLY A 61 9.21 -1.81 -7.85
N PHE A 62 9.61 -3.06 -7.61
CA PHE A 62 9.43 -3.72 -6.31
C PHE A 62 10.15 -3.01 -5.16
N VAL A 63 11.41 -2.63 -5.35
CA VAL A 63 12.21 -1.95 -4.33
C VAL A 63 11.60 -0.60 -3.97
N ILE A 64 11.20 0.21 -4.96
CA ILE A 64 10.60 1.52 -4.71
C ILE A 64 9.26 1.36 -4.00
N THR A 65 8.38 0.46 -4.47
CA THR A 65 7.09 0.17 -3.80
C THR A 65 7.29 -0.27 -2.35
N ALA A 66 8.26 -1.14 -2.09
CA ALA A 66 8.59 -1.62 -0.75
C ALA A 66 9.10 -0.49 0.17
N CYS A 67 10.03 0.34 -0.31
CA CYS A 67 10.51 1.52 0.39
C CYS A 67 9.37 2.51 0.67
N CYS A 68 8.47 2.71 -0.29
CA CYS A 68 7.28 3.54 -0.13
C CYS A 68 6.40 3.08 1.03
N HIS A 69 6.20 1.78 1.23
CA HIS A 69 5.46 1.27 2.41
C HIS A 69 6.16 1.62 3.73
N VAL A 70 7.49 1.41 3.81
CA VAL A 70 8.27 1.74 5.02
C VAL A 70 8.21 3.23 5.33
N VAL A 71 8.43 4.09 4.33
CA VAL A 71 8.35 5.54 4.48
C VAL A 71 6.94 5.94 4.90
N THR A 72 5.89 5.47 4.22
CA THR A 72 4.49 5.76 4.57
C THR A 72 4.19 5.42 6.04
N ALA A 73 4.68 4.28 6.54
CA ALA A 73 4.51 3.87 7.93
C ALA A 73 5.13 4.85 8.94
N MET A 74 6.24 5.50 8.60
CA MET A 74 6.88 6.51 9.43
C MET A 74 6.05 7.80 9.52
N GLY A 75 5.28 8.11 8.47
CA GLY A 75 4.47 9.32 8.34
C GLY A 75 3.08 9.21 8.95
N LEU A 76 2.55 8.00 9.08
CA LEU A 76 1.23 7.72 9.69
C LEU A 76 1.24 7.73 11.22
N ARG A 77 1.93 8.69 11.85
CA ARG A 77 2.03 8.79 13.33
C ARG A 77 0.71 9.06 14.04
N VAL A 78 -0.31 9.50 13.30
CA VAL A 78 -1.70 9.63 13.76
C VAL A 78 -2.38 8.29 14.04
N LEU A 79 -1.85 7.18 13.50
CA LEU A 79 -2.35 5.84 13.73
C LEU A 79 -1.60 5.17 14.91
N PRO A 80 -2.23 4.16 15.54
CA PRO A 80 -1.56 3.31 16.52
C PRO A 80 -0.30 2.65 15.95
N PRO A 81 0.64 2.18 16.82
CA PRO A 81 1.86 1.52 16.36
C PRO A 81 1.60 0.26 15.52
N THR A 82 0.57 -0.53 15.83
CA THR A 82 0.29 -1.82 15.18
C THR A 82 0.18 -1.74 13.64
N PRO A 83 -0.72 -0.94 13.04
CA PRO A 83 -0.78 -0.81 11.58
C PRO A 83 0.51 -0.26 10.98
N ARG A 84 1.23 0.62 11.70
CA ARG A 84 2.50 1.16 11.20
C ARG A 84 3.58 0.09 11.11
N ILE A 85 3.74 -0.70 12.17
CA ILE A 85 4.68 -1.83 12.20
C ILE A 85 4.33 -2.83 11.10
N ALA A 86 3.05 -3.17 10.95
CA ALA A 86 2.59 -4.08 9.90
C ALA A 86 2.89 -3.54 8.49
N LEU A 87 2.68 -2.25 8.23
CA LEU A 87 3.00 -1.66 6.92
C LEU A 87 4.50 -1.67 6.64
N ALA A 88 5.32 -1.34 7.64
CA ALA A 88 6.77 -1.40 7.52
C ALA A 88 7.23 -2.84 7.26
N LEU A 89 6.66 -3.82 7.97
CA LEU A 89 6.96 -5.24 7.79
C LEU A 89 6.54 -5.75 6.40
N ALA A 90 5.39 -5.31 5.87
CA ALA A 90 5.01 -5.58 4.48
C ALA A 90 6.03 -5.00 3.48
N GLY A 91 6.55 -3.80 3.75
CA GLY A 91 7.66 -3.22 2.99
C GLY A 91 8.93 -4.09 3.05
N VAL A 92 9.30 -4.59 4.23
CA VAL A 92 10.46 -5.50 4.39
C VAL A 92 10.26 -6.79 3.58
N PHE A 93 9.08 -7.40 3.63
CA PHE A 93 8.77 -8.56 2.78
C PHE A 93 8.82 -8.22 1.29
N GLY A 94 8.37 -7.03 0.88
CA GLY A 94 8.53 -6.54 -0.49
C GLY A 94 10.01 -6.39 -0.92
N LEU A 95 10.89 -5.93 -0.03
CA LEU A 95 12.34 -5.93 -0.28
C LEU A 95 12.87 -7.37 -0.39
N ALA A 96 12.39 -8.28 0.45
CA ALA A 96 12.74 -9.69 0.38
C ALA A 96 12.32 -10.32 -0.95
N VAL A 97 11.18 -9.93 -1.55
CA VAL A 97 10.77 -10.34 -2.90
C VAL A 97 11.77 -9.87 -3.97
N ALA A 98 12.29 -8.65 -3.85
CA ALA A 98 13.29 -8.13 -4.78
C ALA A 98 14.66 -8.82 -4.65
N VAL A 99 14.99 -9.31 -3.45
CA VAL A 99 16.23 -10.06 -3.16
C VAL A 99 16.09 -11.52 -3.57
N PHE A 100 15.10 -12.22 -3.02
CA PHE A 100 14.75 -13.61 -3.32
C PHE A 100 13.88 -13.65 -4.57
N ARG A 101 14.50 -13.41 -5.72
CA ARG A 101 13.78 -13.41 -7.00
C ARG A 101 13.22 -14.78 -7.35
N GLN A 102 12.17 -14.79 -8.15
CA GLN A 102 11.70 -16.02 -8.79
C GLN A 102 12.78 -16.50 -9.79
N PRO A 103 13.24 -17.76 -9.70
CA PRO A 103 14.13 -18.33 -10.71
C PRO A 103 13.42 -18.44 -12.06
N VAL A 104 14.18 -18.46 -13.16
CA VAL A 104 13.63 -18.67 -14.52
C VAL A 104 12.94 -20.02 -14.66
N HIS A 105 13.38 -21.03 -13.89
CA HIS A 105 12.79 -22.35 -13.84
C HIS A 105 12.48 -22.76 -12.39
N GLY A 106 11.28 -23.26 -12.14
CA GLY A 106 10.83 -23.68 -10.80
C GLY A 106 10.43 -22.51 -9.88
N SER A 107 10.43 -22.77 -8.57
CA SER A 107 10.00 -21.80 -7.55
C SER A 107 11.04 -21.64 -6.44
N SER A 108 11.29 -20.42 -6.00
CA SER A 108 12.07 -20.16 -4.79
C SER A 108 11.16 -20.16 -3.57
N ALA A 109 11.40 -21.06 -2.61
CA ALA A 109 10.62 -21.10 -1.37
C ALA A 109 10.65 -19.76 -0.63
N MET A 110 11.82 -19.11 -0.56
CA MET A 110 11.95 -17.79 0.07
C MET A 110 11.19 -16.70 -0.69
N HIS A 111 11.14 -16.75 -2.02
CA HIS A 111 10.31 -15.84 -2.83
C HIS A 111 8.83 -16.01 -2.48
N VAL A 112 8.33 -17.24 -2.56
CA VAL A 112 6.92 -17.57 -2.30
C VAL A 112 6.53 -17.17 -0.88
N TRP A 113 7.37 -17.46 0.10
CA TRP A 113 7.11 -17.10 1.50
C TRP A 113 7.07 -15.57 1.70
N SER A 114 7.99 -14.84 1.06
CA SER A 114 8.04 -13.38 1.13
C SER A 114 6.81 -12.74 0.48
N VAL A 115 6.39 -13.22 -0.70
CA VAL A 115 5.17 -12.78 -1.37
C VAL A 115 3.96 -13.06 -0.49
N ALA A 116 3.79 -14.31 -0.03
CA ALA A 116 2.64 -14.71 0.76
C ALA A 116 2.51 -13.89 2.06
N ALA A 117 3.60 -13.72 2.81
CA ALA A 117 3.60 -12.95 4.04
C ALA A 117 3.28 -11.46 3.79
N GLY A 118 3.90 -10.85 2.77
CA GLY A 118 3.64 -9.45 2.41
C GLY A 118 2.19 -9.20 1.99
N LEU A 119 1.65 -10.05 1.11
CA LEU A 119 0.27 -9.94 0.63
C LEU A 119 -0.75 -10.20 1.74
N LEU A 120 -0.51 -11.17 2.62
CA LEU A 120 -1.39 -11.43 3.75
C LEU A 120 -1.43 -10.23 4.70
N ILE A 121 -0.26 -9.69 5.05
CA ILE A 121 -0.15 -8.51 5.91
C ILE A 121 -0.92 -7.34 5.29
N LEU A 122 -0.71 -7.03 4.01
CA LEU A 122 -1.43 -5.95 3.33
C LEU A 122 -2.93 -6.21 3.22
N GLY A 123 -3.34 -7.46 3.01
CA GLY A 123 -4.76 -7.85 2.96
C GLY A 123 -5.50 -7.65 4.28
N ILE A 124 -4.86 -7.96 5.41
CA ILE A 124 -5.44 -7.74 6.76
C ILE A 124 -5.22 -6.31 7.28
N TRP A 125 -4.28 -5.56 6.69
CA TRP A 125 -3.87 -4.24 7.15
C TRP A 125 -5.01 -3.25 7.40
N PRO A 126 -6.10 -3.18 6.58
CA PRO A 126 -7.21 -2.28 6.86
C PRO A 126 -7.83 -2.50 8.25
N LEU A 127 -7.91 -3.75 8.73
CA LEU A 127 -8.43 -4.05 10.07
C LEU A 127 -7.50 -3.51 11.17
N LEU A 128 -6.19 -3.55 10.95
CA LEU A 128 -5.21 -3.03 11.90
C LEU A 128 -5.29 -1.50 12.03
N ALA A 129 -5.73 -0.82 10.97
CA ALA A 129 -5.96 0.62 10.95
C ALA A 129 -7.38 1.04 11.39
N MET A 130 -8.23 0.08 11.79
CA MET A 130 -9.62 0.33 12.13
C MET A 130 -9.79 1.21 13.37
N SER A 131 -10.72 2.16 13.29
CA SER A 131 -11.22 2.94 14.41
C SER A 131 -12.75 2.86 14.48
N ARG A 132 -13.26 2.73 15.71
CA ARG A 132 -14.68 2.83 16.04
C ARG A 132 -15.16 4.26 16.26
N ASP A 133 -14.22 5.21 16.33
CA ASP A 133 -14.55 6.62 16.50
C ASP A 133 -15.17 7.19 15.21
N PRO A 134 -16.41 7.71 15.25
CA PRO A 134 -17.05 8.33 14.09
C PRO A 134 -16.29 9.54 13.54
N SER A 135 -15.50 10.22 14.40
CA SER A 135 -14.66 11.35 14.01
C SER A 135 -13.36 10.92 13.33
N ALA A 136 -12.97 9.64 13.39
CA ALA A 136 -11.75 9.16 12.76
C ALA A 136 -11.74 9.42 11.23
N PRO A 137 -10.54 9.45 10.60
CA PRO A 137 -10.42 9.49 9.15
C PRO A 137 -11.33 8.45 8.48
N ALA A 138 -12.06 8.86 7.44
CA ALA A 138 -13.05 8.01 6.76
C ALA A 138 -12.52 6.61 6.42
N ALA A 139 -11.32 6.51 5.84
CA ALA A 139 -10.71 5.24 5.47
C ALA A 139 -10.35 4.32 6.66
N CYS A 140 -10.33 4.84 7.89
CA CYS A 140 -10.11 4.05 9.11
C CYS A 140 -11.42 3.58 9.75
N ARG A 141 -12.59 4.06 9.32
CA ARG A 141 -13.86 3.70 9.97
C ARG A 141 -14.26 2.27 9.65
N VAL A 142 -14.88 1.60 10.62
CA VAL A 142 -15.32 0.19 10.58
C VAL A 142 -15.92 -0.22 9.23
N ARG A 143 -16.92 0.52 8.73
CA ARG A 143 -17.59 0.20 7.45
C ARG A 143 -16.59 0.05 6.30
N TYR A 144 -15.66 1.00 6.16
CA TYR A 144 -14.74 1.04 5.03
C TYR A 144 -13.60 0.03 5.20
N THR A 145 -13.07 -0.14 6.41
CA THR A 145 -12.01 -1.11 6.66
C THR A 145 -12.50 -2.55 6.52
N THR A 146 -13.71 -2.86 6.98
CA THR A 146 -14.30 -4.21 6.79
C THR A 146 -14.52 -4.52 5.32
N VAL A 147 -15.09 -3.60 4.55
CA VAL A 147 -15.29 -3.79 3.10
C VAL A 147 -13.95 -3.94 2.38
N ALA A 148 -12.98 -3.07 2.67
CA ALA A 148 -11.66 -3.13 2.07
C ALA A 148 -10.94 -4.45 2.36
N THR A 149 -10.93 -4.91 3.62
CA THR A 149 -10.35 -6.22 3.94
C THR A 149 -11.06 -7.36 3.23
N GLY A 150 -12.40 -7.35 3.18
CA GLY A 150 -13.15 -8.37 2.44
C GLY A 150 -12.73 -8.43 0.97
N VAL A 151 -12.64 -7.27 0.30
CA VAL A 151 -12.19 -7.18 -1.10
C VAL A 151 -10.75 -7.63 -1.27
N LEU A 152 -9.82 -7.13 -0.46
CA LEU A 152 -8.40 -7.46 -0.57
C LEU A 152 -8.12 -8.94 -0.30
N LEU A 153 -8.82 -9.55 0.66
CA LEU A 153 -8.73 -10.98 0.93
C LEU A 153 -9.39 -11.81 -0.17
N ALA A 154 -10.51 -11.37 -0.74
CA ALA A 154 -11.12 -12.06 -1.88
C ALA A 154 -10.18 -12.05 -3.11
N LEU A 155 -9.53 -10.93 -3.39
CA LEU A 155 -8.51 -10.84 -4.44
C LEU A 155 -7.30 -11.73 -4.15
N LEU A 156 -6.86 -11.81 -2.89
CA LEU A 156 -5.79 -12.70 -2.48
C LEU A 156 -6.17 -14.17 -2.64
N VAL A 157 -7.40 -14.55 -2.26
CA VAL A 157 -7.92 -15.91 -2.46
C VAL A 157 -8.01 -16.24 -3.95
N TRP A 158 -8.50 -15.31 -4.77
CA TRP A 158 -8.52 -15.49 -6.22
C TRP A 158 -7.12 -15.72 -6.79
N LEU A 159 -6.14 -14.90 -6.39
CA LEU A 159 -4.74 -15.11 -6.76
C LEU A 159 -4.24 -16.50 -6.35
N ILE A 160 -4.55 -16.95 -5.12
CA ILE A 160 -4.17 -18.29 -4.64
C ILE A 160 -4.80 -19.38 -5.52
N ILE A 161 -6.07 -19.24 -5.91
CA ILE A 161 -6.72 -20.19 -6.82
C ILE A 161 -6.00 -20.24 -8.17
N GLU A 162 -5.65 -19.10 -8.76
CA GLU A 162 -4.94 -19.05 -10.04
C GLU A 162 -3.53 -19.68 -9.97
N THR A 163 -2.88 -19.68 -8.81
CA THR A 163 -1.58 -20.38 -8.66
C THR A 163 -1.69 -21.90 -8.79
N GLN A 164 -2.90 -22.47 -8.73
CA GLN A 164 -3.18 -23.90 -8.90
C GLN A 164 -3.34 -24.32 -10.37
N GLY A 165 -2.78 -23.56 -11.31
CA GLY A 165 -2.85 -23.81 -12.76
C GLY A 165 -3.95 -23.04 -13.49
N GLY A 166 -4.39 -21.91 -12.94
CA GLY A 166 -5.35 -21.04 -13.59
C GLY A 166 -4.74 -20.22 -14.74
N SER A 167 -5.57 -19.80 -15.69
CA SER A 167 -5.14 -19.08 -16.90
C SER A 167 -5.03 -17.57 -16.70
N LEU A 168 -5.52 -17.03 -15.58
CA LEU A 168 -5.59 -15.59 -15.30
C LEU A 168 -4.60 -15.17 -14.20
N LEU A 169 -3.60 -15.98 -13.90
CA LEU A 169 -2.62 -15.73 -12.83
C LEU A 169 -1.97 -14.35 -12.91
N GLY A 170 -1.56 -13.92 -14.11
CA GLY A 170 -0.95 -12.60 -14.34
C GLY A 170 -1.92 -11.44 -14.10
N VAL A 171 -3.21 -11.60 -14.42
CA VAL A 171 -4.26 -10.62 -14.13
C VAL A 171 -4.57 -10.57 -12.63
N ALA A 172 -4.80 -11.74 -12.02
CA ALA A 172 -5.14 -11.85 -10.61
C ALA A 172 -4.04 -11.24 -9.73
N GLU A 173 -2.76 -11.50 -10.06
CA GLU A 173 -1.64 -10.91 -9.34
C GLU A 173 -1.69 -9.39 -9.44
N ARG A 174 -1.73 -8.81 -10.65
CA ARG A 174 -1.72 -7.36 -10.86
C ARG A 174 -2.86 -6.65 -10.13
N ILE A 175 -4.07 -7.16 -10.25
CA ILE A 175 -5.23 -6.58 -9.59
C ILE A 175 -5.06 -6.66 -8.06
N CYS A 176 -4.64 -7.81 -7.54
CA CYS A 176 -4.42 -8.02 -6.11
C CYS A 176 -3.35 -7.05 -5.56
N VAL A 177 -2.15 -7.04 -6.16
CA VAL A 177 -1.04 -6.22 -5.65
C VAL A 177 -1.32 -4.73 -5.78
N VAL A 178 -1.91 -4.27 -6.89
CA VAL A 178 -2.27 -2.85 -7.05
C VAL A 178 -3.36 -2.46 -6.05
N ALA A 179 -4.42 -3.26 -5.91
CA ALA A 179 -5.49 -2.99 -4.94
C ALA A 179 -4.94 -2.90 -3.50
N GLN A 180 -4.03 -3.79 -3.12
CA GLN A 180 -3.40 -3.79 -1.80
C GLN A 180 -2.56 -2.53 -1.54
N THR A 181 -1.83 -2.03 -2.55
CA THR A 181 -1.06 -0.78 -2.41
C THR A 181 -1.93 0.49 -2.34
N LEU A 182 -3.15 0.46 -2.88
CA LEU A 182 -4.07 1.60 -2.86
C LEU A 182 -4.66 1.90 -1.47
N TRP A 183 -4.76 0.91 -0.59
CA TRP A 183 -5.39 1.13 0.71
C TRP A 183 -4.53 1.96 1.69
N PRO A 184 -3.21 1.73 1.84
CA PRO A 184 -2.33 2.65 2.57
C PRO A 184 -2.39 4.08 2.04
N LEU A 185 -2.52 4.27 0.72
CA LEU A 185 -2.75 5.57 0.10
C LEU A 185 -4.10 6.18 0.52
N ALA A 186 -5.19 5.41 0.48
CA ALA A 186 -6.51 5.87 0.91
C ALA A 186 -6.51 6.32 2.38
N VAL A 187 -5.88 5.54 3.28
CA VAL A 187 -5.73 5.91 4.69
C VAL A 187 -4.87 7.16 4.86
N THR A 188 -3.74 7.26 4.17
CA THR A 188 -2.86 8.44 4.25
C THR A 188 -3.56 9.71 3.77
N ALA A 189 -4.26 9.63 2.62
CA ALA A 189 -5.00 10.77 2.08
C ALA A 189 -6.20 11.15 2.97
N SER A 190 -6.92 10.16 3.51
CA SER A 190 -8.02 10.40 4.43
C SER A 190 -7.56 11.04 5.74
N ALA A 191 -6.44 10.58 6.30
CA ALA A 191 -5.89 11.10 7.54
C ALA A 191 -5.38 12.53 7.35
N ARG A 192 -4.65 12.80 6.26
CA ARG A 192 -4.20 14.16 5.92
C ARG A 192 -5.37 15.14 5.73
N ARG A 193 -6.43 14.73 5.01
CA ARG A 193 -7.64 15.57 4.84
C ARG A 193 -8.32 15.86 6.17
N HIS A 194 -8.40 14.87 7.05
CA HIS A 194 -8.96 15.02 8.38
C HIS A 194 -8.17 16.03 9.23
N ASP A 195 -6.84 15.97 9.22
CA ASP A 195 -6.00 16.92 9.96
C ASP A 195 -6.14 18.37 9.47
N LEU A 196 -6.22 18.56 8.14
CA LEU A 196 -6.45 19.89 7.54
C LEU A 196 -7.79 20.48 7.98
N ALA A 197 -8.86 19.67 7.96
CA ALA A 197 -10.19 20.11 8.38
C ALA A 197 -10.24 20.52 9.87
N LEU A 198 -9.52 19.81 10.74
CA LEU A 198 -9.41 20.18 12.15
C LEU A 198 -8.63 21.50 12.35
N GLY A 199 -7.57 21.72 11.56
CA GLY A 199 -6.81 22.96 11.57
C GLY A 199 -7.65 24.18 11.20
N ASP A 200 -8.42 24.08 10.12
CA ASP A 200 -9.29 25.15 9.63
C ASP A 200 -10.37 25.51 10.65
N ASN A 201 -11.06 24.49 11.20
CA ASN A 201 -12.08 24.69 12.23
C ASN A 201 -11.52 25.37 13.49
N GLY A 202 -10.31 24.99 13.91
CA GLY A 202 -9.63 25.62 15.04
C GLY A 202 -9.24 27.08 14.78
N ALA A 203 -8.81 27.40 13.55
CA ALA A 203 -8.50 28.77 13.15
C ALA A 203 -9.75 29.66 13.12
N VAL A 204 -10.87 29.14 12.59
CA VAL A 204 -12.16 29.84 12.57
C VAL A 204 -12.65 30.12 13.99
N ALA A 205 -12.62 29.11 14.88
CA ALA A 205 -13.04 29.27 16.27
C ALA A 205 -12.23 30.35 17.02
N LYS A 206 -10.90 30.39 16.81
CA LYS A 206 -10.03 31.44 17.39
C LYS A 206 -10.36 32.83 16.88
N ARG A 207 -10.65 33.00 15.58
CA ARG A 207 -11.06 34.28 15.00
C ARG A 207 -12.38 34.78 15.60
N LEU A 208 -13.38 33.90 15.71
CA LEU A 208 -14.68 34.24 16.30
C LEU A 208 -14.55 34.65 17.79
N ALA A 209 -13.68 33.98 18.54
CA ALA A 209 -13.40 34.35 19.93
C ALA A 209 -12.74 35.74 20.04
N ALA A 210 -11.76 36.04 19.19
CA ALA A 210 -11.09 37.35 19.17
C ALA A 210 -12.07 38.49 18.83
N THR A 211 -12.96 38.29 17.85
CA THR A 211 -14.00 39.29 17.50
C THR A 211 -14.98 39.53 18.66
N ARG A 212 -15.37 38.48 19.41
CA ARG A 212 -16.25 38.65 20.58
C ARG A 212 -15.58 39.44 21.71
N THR A 213 -14.27 39.31 21.89
CA THR A 213 -13.53 40.09 22.90
C THR A 213 -13.41 41.56 22.53
N GLN A 214 -13.34 41.91 21.23
CA GLN A 214 -13.28 43.30 20.76
C GLN A 214 -14.62 44.04 20.83
N LEU A 215 -15.73 43.32 20.94
CA LEU A 215 -17.08 43.89 21.02
C LEU A 215 -17.58 44.05 22.48
N ARG A 216 -16.73 43.77 23.48
CA ARG A 216 -16.99 43.96 24.91
C ARG A 216 -16.09 45.07 25.45
#